data_AF-A0A965HI93-F1
#
_entry.id   AF-A0A965HI93-F1
#
_cell.length_a   1.000
_cell.length_b   1.000
_cell.length_c   1.000
_cell.angle_alpha   90.00
_cell.angle_beta   90.00
_cell.angle_gamma   90.00
#
_symmetry.space_group_name_H-M   'P 1'
#
loop_
_entity.id
_entity.type
_entity.pdbx_description
1 polymer ?
#
loop_
_entity_poly.entity_id
_entity_poly.type
_entity_poly.pdbx_seq_one_letter_code
_entity_poly.pdbx_strand_id
1 'polypeptide(L)'
;SESLRGIVCQQLIPRKDGNGRMLALEVLVNNPAVGNLIREAKTFMLPGVMQTGKKLGMKLMDDSLQELLDKGLITGEEAYRRAENKKAFATALAGEMR
;
A
#
# COMPACT_ATOMS: atom_id res chain seq x y z
N SER A 1 -18.58 17.97 0.12
CA SER A 1 -18.05 17.89 -1.25
C SER A 1 -18.15 16.45 -1.72
N GLU A 2 -18.85 16.19 -2.82
CA GLU A 2 -18.96 14.84 -3.44
C GLU A 2 -18.06 14.69 -4.67
N SER A 3 -17.11 15.60 -4.87
CA SER A 3 -16.24 15.62 -6.04
C SER A 3 -15.16 14.53 -6.02
N LEU A 4 -14.72 14.09 -4.84
CA LEU A 4 -13.73 13.03 -4.73
C LEU A 4 -14.31 11.73 -5.29
N ARG A 5 -13.66 11.15 -6.30
CA ARG A 5 -14.06 9.85 -6.87
C ARG A 5 -13.14 8.71 -6.43
N GLY A 6 -11.87 9.03 -6.21
CA GLY A 6 -10.88 8.10 -5.73
C GLY A 6 -9.51 8.78 -5.62
N ILE A 7 -8.57 8.06 -5.03
CA ILE A 7 -7.19 8.48 -4.86
C ILE A 7 -6.31 7.32 -5.35
N VAL A 8 -5.26 7.65 -6.09
CA VAL A 8 -4.21 6.71 -6.47
C VAL A 8 -2.90 7.27 -5.97
N CYS A 9 -2.26 6.54 -5.06
CA CYS A 9 -0.92 6.85 -4.55
C CYS A 9 0.07 5.87 -5.18
N GLN A 10 1.23 6.38 -5.59
CA GLN A 10 2.23 5.61 -6.31
C GLN A 10 3.58 5.71 -5.59
N GLN A 11 4.26 4.58 -5.49
CA GLN A 11 5.67 4.53 -5.10
C GLN A 11 6.46 3.75 -6.14
N LEU A 12 7.52 4.37 -6.67
CA LEU A 12 8.46 3.71 -7.57
C LEU A 12 9.64 3.16 -6.76
N ILE A 13 9.81 1.86 -6.80
CA ILE A 13 10.74 1.11 -5.95
C ILE A 13 11.83 0.51 -6.83
N PRO A 14 13.12 0.72 -6.53
CA PRO A 14 14.20 0.03 -7.22
C PRO A 14 13.94 -1.47 -7.31
N ARG A 15 14.14 -2.04 -8.51
CA ARG A 15 14.05 -3.50 -8.68
C ARG A 15 15.22 -4.17 -7.98
N LYS A 16 14.99 -5.37 -7.44
CA LYS A 16 16.03 -6.18 -6.79
C LYS A 16 17.20 -6.51 -7.73
N ASP A 17 16.94 -6.60 -9.03
CA ASP A 17 17.95 -6.84 -10.07
C ASP A 17 18.74 -5.57 -10.48
N GLY A 18 18.44 -4.42 -9.88
CA GLY A 18 19.07 -3.14 -10.17
C GLY A 18 18.65 -2.50 -11.50
N ASN A 19 17.81 -3.15 -12.30
CA ASN A 19 17.44 -2.67 -13.63
C ASN A 19 16.00 -2.15 -13.66
N GLY A 20 15.84 -0.87 -13.34
CA GLY A 20 14.57 -0.16 -13.40
C GLY A 20 13.83 -0.13 -12.05
N ARG A 21 12.50 0.09 -12.11
CA ARG A 21 11.66 0.31 -10.92
C ARG A 21 10.36 -0.48 -11.01
N MET A 22 9.92 -1.05 -9.90
CA MET A 22 8.56 -1.56 -9.74
C MET A 22 7.64 -0.46 -9.23
N LEU A 23 6.39 -0.49 -9.69
CA LEU A 23 5.33 0.36 -9.18
C LEU A 23 4.58 -0.35 -8.05
N ALA A 24 4.58 0.23 -6.86
CA ALA A 24 3.62 -0.10 -5.81
C ALA A 24 2.47 0.92 -5.84
N LEU A 25 1.24 0.41 -5.76
CA LEU A 25 0.02 1.20 -5.85
C LEU A 25 -0.82 1.06 -4.60
N GLU A 26 -1.28 2.20 -4.11
CA GLU A 26 -2.43 2.27 -3.22
C GLU A 26 -3.58 2.95 -3.96
N VAL A 27 -4.76 2.34 -3.85
CA VAL A 27 -5.97 2.79 -4.54
C VAL A 27 -7.10 2.86 -3.53
N LEU A 28 -7.66 4.05 -3.38
CA LEU A 28 -8.88 4.30 -2.63
C LEU A 28 -9.98 4.69 -3.63
N VAL A 29 -11.14 4.04 -3.54
CA VAL A 29 -12.33 4.43 -4.30
C VAL A 29 -13.30 5.09 -3.33
N ASN A 30 -13.82 6.27 -3.67
CA ASN A 30 -14.75 6.97 -2.80
C ASN A 30 -16.15 6.34 -2.89
N ASN A 31 -16.49 5.50 -1.92
CA ASN A 31 -17.83 4.94 -1.73
C ASN A 31 -18.56 5.69 -0.58
N PRO A 32 -19.86 5.40 -0.31
CA PRO A 32 -20.59 6.09 0.77
C PRO A 32 -19.92 5.98 2.15
N ALA A 33 -19.28 4.84 2.47
CA ALA A 33 -18.58 4.67 3.72
C ALA A 33 -17.35 5.58 3.83
N VAL A 34 -16.50 5.62 2.80
CA VAL A 34 -15.34 6.52 2.73
C VAL A 34 -15.78 7.98 2.81
N GLY A 35 -16.82 8.36 2.06
CA GLY A 35 -17.37 9.71 2.09
C GLY A 35 -17.86 10.13 3.49
N ASN A 36 -18.49 9.22 4.23
CA ASN A 36 -18.88 9.45 5.63
C ASN A 36 -17.66 9.65 6.53
N LEU A 37 -16.65 8.78 6.43
CA LEU A 37 -15.43 8.87 7.23
C LEU A 37 -14.68 10.19 7.02
N ILE A 38 -14.63 10.68 5.78
CA ILE A 38 -14.01 11.97 5.47
C ILE A 38 -14.79 13.12 6.12
N ARG A 39 -16.13 13.13 6.00
CA ARG A 39 -16.99 14.17 6.61
C ARG A 39 -16.89 14.21 8.13
N GLU A 40 -16.74 13.06 8.76
CA GLU A 40 -16.61 12.93 10.22
C GLU A 40 -15.17 13.12 10.72
N ALA A 41 -14.20 13.43 9.84
CA ALA A 41 -12.78 13.52 10.15
C ALA A 41 -12.19 12.23 10.78
N LYS A 42 -12.76 11.07 10.46
CA LYS A 42 -12.31 9.75 10.94
C LYS A 42 -11.45 9.02 9.91
N THR A 43 -10.51 9.73 9.30
CA THR A 43 -9.67 9.21 8.20
C THR A 43 -8.78 8.04 8.62
N PHE A 44 -8.43 7.95 9.90
CA PHE A 44 -7.69 6.80 10.46
C PHE A 44 -8.42 5.46 10.32
N MET A 45 -9.74 5.46 10.06
CA MET A 45 -10.51 4.23 9.81
C MET A 45 -10.52 3.81 8.32
N LEU A 46 -10.02 4.65 7.41
CA LEU A 46 -10.00 4.36 5.97
C LEU A 46 -9.25 3.07 5.62
N PRO A 47 -8.10 2.71 6.25
CA PRO A 47 -7.42 1.47 5.92
C PRO A 47 -8.31 0.23 6.10
N GLY A 48 -9.11 0.17 7.16
CA GLY A 48 -10.06 -0.93 7.39
C GLY A 48 -11.16 -1.00 6.32
N VAL A 49 -11.67 0.16 5.89
CA VAL A 49 -12.63 0.21 4.77
C VAL A 49 -11.98 -0.24 3.45
N MET A 50 -10.73 0.16 3.19
CA MET A 50 -10.00 -0.28 2.00
C MET A 50 -9.74 -1.78 1.98
N GLN A 51 -9.42 -2.38 3.14
CA GLN A 51 -9.24 -3.83 3.27
C GLN A 51 -10.49 -4.61 2.86
N THR A 52 -11.67 -4.14 3.28
CA THR A 52 -12.95 -4.77 2.88
C THR A 52 -13.39 -4.38 1.46
N GLY A 53 -12.87 -3.26 0.94
CA GLY A 53 -13.11 -2.72 -0.39
C GLY A 53 -12.30 -3.35 -1.53
N LYS A 54 -11.52 -4.41 -1.30
CA LYS A 54 -10.67 -5.04 -2.34
C LYS A 54 -11.43 -5.42 -3.61
N LYS A 55 -12.67 -5.93 -3.49
CA LYS A 55 -13.53 -6.26 -4.64
C LYS A 55 -13.94 -5.05 -5.48
N LEU A 56 -13.87 -3.85 -4.91
CA LEU A 56 -14.12 -2.58 -5.60
C LEU A 56 -12.84 -1.99 -6.21
N GLY A 57 -11.74 -2.75 -6.22
CA GLY A 57 -10.45 -2.30 -6.75
C GLY A 57 -9.62 -1.47 -5.75
N MET A 58 -10.01 -1.42 -4.47
CA MET A 58 -9.18 -0.78 -3.46
C MET A 58 -7.97 -1.64 -3.11
N LYS A 59 -6.85 -0.99 -2.80
CA LYS A 59 -5.60 -1.66 -2.43
C LYS A 59 -4.82 -0.78 -1.47
N LEU A 60 -4.29 -1.36 -0.38
CA LEU A 60 -3.37 -0.68 0.52
C LEU A 60 -1.94 -0.66 -0.04
N MET A 61 -1.15 0.36 0.31
CA MET A 61 0.25 0.42 -0.10
C MET A 61 1.03 -0.82 0.39
N ASP A 62 0.86 -1.19 1.66
CA ASP A 62 1.54 -2.35 2.25
C ASP A 62 1.16 -3.68 1.56
N ASP A 63 -0.10 -3.84 1.13
CA ASP A 63 -0.51 -5.00 0.33
C ASP A 63 0.26 -5.04 -1.00
N SER A 64 0.42 -3.88 -1.65
CA SER A 64 1.18 -3.79 -2.90
C SER A 64 2.68 -4.02 -2.70
N LEU A 65 3.25 -3.57 -1.58
CA LEU A 65 4.65 -3.82 -1.23
C LEU A 65 4.88 -5.31 -0.97
N GLN A 66 3.98 -5.95 -0.21
CA GLN A 66 4.06 -7.38 0.09
C GLN A 66 3.99 -8.22 -1.18
N GLU A 67 3.06 -7.93 -2.10
CA GLU A 67 2.98 -8.65 -3.37
C GLU A 67 4.25 -8.54 -4.22
N LEU A 68 4.91 -7.38 -4.23
CA LEU A 68 6.17 -7.19 -4.97
C LEU A 68 7.33 -7.95 -4.30
N LEU A 69 7.35 -7.96 -2.97
CA LEU A 69 8.34 -8.68 -2.17
C LEU A 69 8.20 -10.19 -2.32
N ASP A 70 6.97 -10.72 -2.24
CA ASP A 70 6.67 -12.15 -2.40
C ASP A 70 7.05 -12.66 -3.79
N LYS A 71 6.93 -11.81 -4.82
CA LYS A 71 7.40 -12.09 -6.18
C LYS A 71 8.92 -11.95 -6.35
N GLY A 72 9.64 -11.53 -5.30
CA GLY A 72 11.09 -11.30 -5.34
C GLY A 72 11.52 -10.12 -6.21
N LEU A 73 10.61 -9.18 -6.53
CA LEU A 73 10.86 -8.08 -7.46
C LEU A 73 11.54 -6.88 -6.79
N ILE A 74 11.37 -6.74 -5.48
CA ILE A 74 12.00 -5.70 -4.64
C ILE A 74 12.71 -6.38 -3.46
N THR A 75 13.64 -5.68 -2.82
CA THR A 75 14.29 -6.18 -1.60
C THR A 75 13.41 -5.99 -0.37
N GLY A 76 13.63 -6.81 0.65
CA GLY A 76 13.06 -6.66 1.99
C GLY A 76 13.43 -5.32 2.61
N GLU A 77 14.65 -4.82 2.38
CA GLU A 77 15.05 -3.47 2.79
C GLU A 77 14.19 -2.37 2.16
N GLU A 78 13.98 -2.40 0.84
CA GLU A 78 13.19 -1.40 0.13
C GLU A 78 11.72 -1.44 0.55
N ALA A 79 11.17 -2.64 0.76
CA ALA A 79 9.81 -2.86 1.26
C ALA A 79 9.66 -2.33 2.69
N TYR A 80 10.57 -2.70 3.61
CA TYR A 80 10.58 -2.21 4.99
C TYR A 80 10.68 -0.70 5.05
N ARG A 81 11.57 -0.07 4.27
CA ARG A 81 11.77 1.39 4.28
C ARG A 81 10.51 2.16 3.88
N ARG A 82 9.69 1.61 2.98
CA ARG A 82 8.50 2.26 2.43
C ARG A 82 7.19 1.92 3.10
N ALA A 83 7.11 0.78 3.78
CA ALA A 83 5.89 0.32 4.44
C ALA A 83 5.41 1.28 5.54
N GLU A 84 4.10 1.37 5.71
CA GLU A 84 3.49 2.01 6.87
C GLU A 84 3.62 1.09 8.09
N ASN A 85 3.21 -0.16 7.96
CA ASN A 85 3.38 -1.18 8.98
C ASN A 85 4.76 -1.84 8.89
N LYS A 86 5.78 -1.17 9.46
CA LYS A 86 7.16 -1.70 9.53
C LYS A 86 7.25 -3.12 10.09
N LYS A 87 6.39 -3.48 11.04
CA LYS A 87 6.43 -4.81 11.69
C LYS A 87 6.15 -5.94 10.70
N ALA A 88 5.29 -5.70 9.70
CA ALA A 88 4.96 -6.70 8.68
C ALA A 88 6.18 -7.10 7.83
N PHE A 89 7.14 -6.18 7.65
CA PHE A 89 8.31 -6.37 6.77
C PHE A 89 9.62 -6.64 7.53
N ALA A 90 9.62 -6.57 8.86
CA ALA A 90 10.82 -6.71 9.68
C ALA A 90 11.51 -8.07 9.50
N THR A 91 10.73 -9.15 9.36
CA THR A 91 11.27 -10.50 9.13
C THR A 91 12.01 -10.60 7.79
N ALA A 92 11.46 -10.00 6.73
CA ALA A 92 12.09 -10.00 5.42
C ALA A 92 13.41 -9.21 5.42
N LEU A 93 13.42 -8.04 6.08
CA LEU A 93 14.65 -7.27 6.29
C LEU A 93 15.72 -8.09 7.01
N ALA A 94 15.36 -8.74 8.13
CA ALA A 94 16.30 -9.55 8.90
C ALA A 94 16.84 -10.76 8.13
N GLY A 95 16.05 -11.33 7.20
CA GLY A 95 16.47 -12.41 6.33
C GLY A 95 17.51 -12.01 5.29
N GLU A 96 17.52 -10.75 4.85
CA GLU A 96 18.50 -10.24 3.87
C GLU A 96 19.83 -9.81 4.51
N MET A 97 19.84 -9.53 5.81
CA MET A 97 21.05 -9.12 6.54
C MET A 97 21.91 -10.30 7.05
N ARG A 98 21.47 -11.53 6.79
CA ARG A 98 22.19 -12.77 7.14
C ARG A 98 22.94 -13.29 5.93
#